data_AF-A0A318UT61-F1
#
_entry.id   AF-A0A318UT61-F1
#
_cell.length_a   1.000
_cell.length_b   1.000
_cell.length_c   1.000
_cell.angle_alpha   90.00
_cell.angle_beta   90.00
_cell.angle_gamma   90.00
#
_symmetry.space_group_name_H-M   'P 1'
#
loop_
_entity.id
_entity.type
_entity.pdbx_description
1 polymer ?
#
loop_
_entity_poly.entity_id
_entity_poly.type
_entity_poly.pdbx_seq_one_letter_code
_entity_poly.pdbx_strand_id
1 'polypeptide(L)'
;MERTKKSLQSHFGLKLSLFGEEKTFVPMGIPDFKSRSENPYFIFEYKLEGEVLESLTFEVLDQEGQLIYSMPCKPEYSKPGAYLIYWDGFDNQDCYDSSRFNSKVLKAVLRAIYMDKSQTVETLFRTEYKEVRWLDVKIDRKAKKIEALLRTNLKDGGTEGLPEGQRVPENIVEIHGKGPLDQATKNFGELLDAALEGLAYHWGRNAHHPEAKNIVLDNGEAYQFFLKPDNQGAKTVKSPVITYRTNLSPGRSRNWEMSRILYYNAGYLKFPRQWYYENDDKAMLDFKHTAAHEIGHEILLAYGGHVYSKSHKGSSTIVTQSPLGNFLYPGKGEIDLMIYYVENPQYPYPSDYIKRSVAAEKDVLGLVWLSKLRIEAVDAMETQTPFV
;
A
#
# COMPACT_ATOMS: atom_id res chain seq x y z
N MET A 1 28.40 -62.31 24.55
CA MET A 1 28.93 -61.51 23.43
C MET A 1 27.88 -60.46 23.09
N GLU A 2 27.79 -59.42 23.91
CA GLU A 2 26.82 -58.35 23.78
C GLU A 2 27.39 -57.32 22.80
N ARG A 3 26.97 -57.40 21.53
CA ARG A 3 27.22 -56.33 20.56
C ARG A 3 26.13 -55.30 20.74
N THR A 4 26.44 -54.28 21.53
CA THR A 4 25.69 -53.04 21.61
C THR A 4 25.51 -52.50 20.20
N LYS A 5 24.25 -52.42 19.72
CA LYS A 5 23.87 -51.60 18.58
C LYS A 5 24.17 -50.15 18.97
N LYS A 6 25.39 -49.68 18.68
CA LYS A 6 25.65 -48.25 18.52
C LYS A 6 24.81 -47.81 17.33
N SER A 7 23.66 -47.21 17.61
CA SER A 7 22.94 -46.40 16.62
C SER A 7 23.96 -45.45 15.99
N LEU A 8 23.97 -45.32 14.67
CA LEU A 8 24.73 -44.28 13.99
C LEU A 8 24.26 -42.93 14.57
N GLN A 9 25.04 -42.37 15.49
CA GLN A 9 24.99 -40.94 15.80
C GLN A 9 25.36 -40.22 14.50
N SER A 10 24.57 -39.20 14.14
CA SER A 10 24.95 -38.29 13.06
C SER A 10 26.35 -37.74 13.38
N HIS A 11 27.24 -37.70 12.38
CA HIS A 11 28.62 -37.21 12.56
C HIS A 11 28.66 -35.72 12.95
N PHE A 12 27.54 -35.02 12.79
CA PHE A 12 27.34 -33.64 13.22
C PHE A 12 25.90 -33.45 13.72
N GLY A 13 25.68 -32.45 14.57
CA GLY A 13 24.38 -32.01 15.03
C GLY A 13 23.97 -30.74 14.27
N LEU A 14 22.73 -30.68 13.80
CA LEU A 14 22.18 -29.51 13.12
C LEU A 14 20.82 -29.17 13.71
N LYS A 15 20.59 -27.90 14.03
CA LYS A 15 19.29 -27.36 14.46
C LYS A 15 19.05 -26.04 13.76
N LEU A 16 17.80 -25.77 13.40
CA LEU A 16 17.35 -24.53 12.77
C LEU A 16 16.12 -24.01 13.52
N SER A 17 16.05 -22.72 13.75
CA SER A 17 14.91 -22.07 14.40
C SER A 17 14.75 -20.62 13.95
N LEU A 18 13.56 -20.07 14.11
CA LEU A 18 13.29 -18.66 13.87
C LEU A 18 13.80 -17.80 15.04
N PHE A 19 14.67 -16.83 14.77
CA PHE A 19 15.36 -16.03 15.78
C PHE A 19 14.58 -14.77 16.20
N GLY A 20 14.82 -14.27 17.43
CA GLY A 20 14.30 -13.01 17.96
C GLY A 20 12.96 -13.11 18.71
N GLU A 21 12.62 -12.09 19.50
CA GLU A 21 11.36 -11.99 20.26
C GLU A 21 10.29 -11.20 19.49
N GLU A 22 10.64 -10.02 18.95
CA GLU A 22 9.78 -9.28 18.02
C GLU A 22 10.14 -9.61 16.57
N LYS A 23 9.24 -10.33 15.90
CA LYS A 23 9.49 -10.83 14.55
C LYS A 23 8.55 -10.13 13.58
N THR A 24 8.83 -8.86 13.29
CA THR A 24 8.16 -8.16 12.19
C THR A 24 9.08 -8.02 11.01
N PHE A 25 8.52 -7.84 9.82
CA PHE A 25 9.28 -7.62 8.60
C PHE A 25 8.65 -6.47 7.81
N VAL A 26 9.49 -5.54 7.36
CA VAL A 26 9.13 -4.51 6.39
C VAL A 26 10.08 -4.62 5.20
N PRO A 27 9.58 -4.83 3.97
CA PRO A 27 10.45 -4.98 2.82
C PRO A 27 11.30 -3.72 2.61
N MET A 28 12.59 -3.92 2.31
CA MET A 28 13.60 -2.85 2.17
C MET A 28 13.84 -2.01 3.44
N GLY A 29 13.25 -2.37 4.58
CA GLY A 29 13.48 -1.66 5.85
C GLY A 29 12.92 -0.25 5.88
N ILE A 30 11.88 0.03 5.08
CA ILE A 30 11.23 1.35 5.06
C ILE A 30 10.85 1.74 6.49
N PRO A 31 11.26 2.93 6.97
CA PRO A 31 11.01 3.31 8.34
C PRO A 31 9.52 3.61 8.58
N ASP A 32 9.13 3.57 9.84
CA ASP A 32 7.78 3.94 10.24
C ASP A 32 7.50 5.44 10.07
N PHE A 33 6.28 5.87 10.35
CA PHE A 33 5.87 7.27 10.24
C PHE A 33 6.75 8.27 11.03
N LYS A 34 7.35 7.80 12.13
CA LYS A 34 8.24 8.58 13.02
C LYS A 34 9.72 8.42 12.64
N SER A 35 10.01 7.86 11.47
CA SER A 35 11.37 7.61 10.99
C SER A 35 12.15 6.62 11.86
N ARG A 36 11.47 5.74 12.60
CA ARG A 36 12.11 4.66 13.34
C ARG A 36 12.41 3.51 12.39
N SER A 37 13.62 2.95 12.50
CA SER A 37 14.05 1.81 11.68
C SER A 37 13.16 0.59 11.92
N GLU A 38 12.91 -0.14 10.84
CA GLU A 38 12.15 -1.38 10.84
C GLU A 38 13.03 -2.55 10.45
N ASN A 39 12.69 -3.76 10.92
CA ASN A 39 13.45 -4.96 10.59
C ASN A 39 13.25 -5.35 9.10
N PRO A 40 14.32 -5.40 8.28
CA PRO A 40 14.22 -5.76 6.87
C PRO A 40 14.47 -7.24 6.60
N TYR A 41 14.59 -8.09 7.63
CA TYR A 41 14.99 -9.49 7.46
C TYR A 41 14.08 -10.48 8.20
N PHE A 42 13.80 -11.61 7.58
CA PHE A 42 13.53 -12.86 8.26
C PHE A 42 14.86 -13.40 8.80
N ILE A 43 14.93 -13.63 10.12
CA ILE A 43 16.17 -14.04 10.78
C ILE A 43 16.00 -15.45 11.32
N PHE A 44 16.90 -16.34 10.91
CA PHE A 44 16.95 -17.72 11.38
C PHE A 44 18.27 -17.97 12.11
N GLU A 45 18.21 -18.68 13.23
CA GLU A 45 19.40 -19.20 13.90
C GLU A 45 19.56 -20.67 13.53
N TYR A 46 20.77 -21.07 13.17
CA TYR A 46 21.14 -22.47 13.16
C TYR A 46 22.38 -22.74 14.01
N LYS A 47 22.41 -23.95 14.58
CA LYS A 47 23.52 -24.46 15.38
C LYS A 47 24.08 -25.69 14.73
N LEU A 48 25.38 -25.68 14.48
CA LEU A 48 26.16 -26.79 13.95
C LEU A 48 27.12 -27.28 15.04
N GLU A 49 27.10 -28.58 15.31
CA GLU A 49 27.97 -29.26 16.26
C GLU A 49 28.71 -30.41 15.55
N GLY A 50 29.94 -30.71 15.94
CA GLY A 50 30.70 -31.85 15.39
C GLY A 50 31.64 -31.46 14.25
N GLU A 51 31.40 -32.01 13.06
CA GLU A 51 32.33 -31.91 11.92
C GLU A 51 32.08 -30.67 11.04
N VAL A 52 33.09 -30.33 10.22
CA VAL A 52 32.99 -29.28 9.20
C VAL A 52 32.26 -29.82 7.97
N LEU A 53 31.22 -29.13 7.52
CA LEU A 53 30.40 -29.54 6.37
C LEU A 53 31.09 -29.25 5.03
N GLU A 54 30.82 -30.09 4.03
CA GLU A 54 31.24 -29.88 2.64
C GLU A 54 30.38 -28.83 1.94
N SER A 55 29.07 -28.87 2.20
CA SER A 55 28.15 -27.85 1.71
C SER A 55 26.98 -27.65 2.68
N LEU A 56 26.44 -26.45 2.63
CA LEU A 56 25.29 -26.03 3.42
C LEU A 56 24.43 -25.12 2.55
N THR A 57 23.14 -25.44 2.41
CA THR A 57 22.19 -24.69 1.59
C THR A 57 20.98 -24.34 2.43
N PHE A 58 20.61 -23.06 2.41
CA PHE A 58 19.39 -22.56 3.03
C PHE A 58 18.32 -22.36 1.96
N GLU A 59 17.10 -22.82 2.24
CA GLU A 59 15.95 -22.70 1.35
C GLU A 59 14.74 -22.18 2.13
N VAL A 60 13.86 -21.47 1.43
CA VAL A 60 12.51 -21.15 1.89
C VAL A 60 11.52 -21.70 0.89
N LEU A 61 10.55 -22.46 1.41
CA LEU A 61 9.46 -23.06 0.66
C LEU A 61 8.14 -22.44 1.09
N ASP A 62 7.18 -22.33 0.18
CA ASP A 62 5.81 -21.99 0.52
C ASP A 62 5.05 -23.18 1.14
N GLN A 63 3.76 -22.98 1.42
CA GLN A 63 2.90 -23.99 2.04
C GLN A 63 2.63 -25.19 1.13
N GLU A 64 2.77 -25.03 -0.19
CA GLU A 64 2.67 -26.10 -1.19
C GLU A 64 4.02 -26.83 -1.41
N GLY A 65 5.09 -26.36 -0.79
CA GLY A 65 6.44 -26.91 -0.93
C GLY A 65 7.21 -26.41 -2.15
N GLN A 66 6.72 -25.36 -2.83
CA GLN A 66 7.42 -24.73 -3.94
C GLN A 66 8.53 -23.81 -3.41
N LEU A 67 9.68 -23.84 -4.08
CA LEU A 67 10.84 -23.03 -3.74
C LEU A 67 10.57 -21.54 -3.95
N ILE A 68 10.74 -20.76 -2.89
CA ILE A 68 10.74 -19.29 -2.92
C ILE A 68 12.17 -18.77 -3.08
N TYR A 69 13.07 -19.27 -2.25
CA TYR A 69 14.43 -18.76 -2.14
C TYR A 69 15.39 -19.89 -1.83
N SER A 70 16.59 -19.85 -2.40
CA SER A 70 17.70 -20.74 -2.10
C SER A 70 19.02 -19.98 -2.08
N MET A 71 19.88 -20.25 -1.12
CA MET A 71 21.26 -19.78 -1.15
C MET A 71 22.24 -20.84 -0.61
N PRO A 72 23.41 -21.00 -1.25
CA PRO A 72 24.53 -21.68 -0.60
C PRO A 72 25.04 -20.79 0.54
N CYS A 73 25.18 -21.36 1.74
CA CYS A 73 25.84 -20.68 2.84
C CYS A 73 27.35 -20.59 2.56
N LYS A 74 28.00 -19.52 3.04
CA LYS A 74 29.44 -19.34 2.87
C LYS A 74 30.22 -20.49 3.54
N PRO A 75 31.38 -20.91 2.99
CA PRO A 75 32.17 -22.00 3.57
C PRO A 75 32.61 -21.76 5.03
N GLU A 76 32.77 -20.50 5.43
CA GLU A 76 33.10 -20.13 6.82
C GLU A 76 32.00 -20.48 7.84
N TYR A 77 30.75 -20.64 7.37
CA TYR A 77 29.62 -21.03 8.20
C TYR A 77 29.38 -22.55 8.23
N SER A 78 30.23 -23.34 7.55
CA SER A 78 30.21 -24.80 7.59
C SER A 78 30.98 -25.37 8.80
N LYS A 79 31.50 -24.53 9.69
CA LYS A 79 32.22 -24.96 10.90
C LYS A 79 31.26 -25.04 12.11
N PRO A 80 31.58 -25.82 13.15
CA PRO A 80 30.77 -25.83 14.37
C PRO A 80 30.62 -24.45 14.99
N GLY A 81 29.40 -24.10 15.37
CA GLY A 81 29.04 -22.78 15.90
C GLY A 81 27.54 -22.49 15.84
N ALA A 82 27.18 -21.30 16.29
CA ALA A 82 25.84 -20.73 16.13
C ALA A 82 25.92 -19.58 15.13
N TYR A 83 24.99 -19.58 14.16
CA TYR A 83 25.00 -18.66 13.04
C TYR A 83 23.62 -18.09 12.79
N LEU A 84 23.59 -16.84 12.31
CA LEU A 84 22.36 -16.18 11.89
C LEU A 84 22.30 -16.10 10.36
N ILE A 85 21.13 -16.44 9.84
CA ILE A 85 20.77 -16.29 8.44
C ILE A 85 19.81 -15.12 8.34
N TYR A 86 20.17 -14.13 7.52
CA TYR A 86 19.34 -12.97 7.20
C TYR A 86 18.81 -13.14 5.79
N TRP A 87 17.50 -13.26 5.67
CA TRP A 87 16.80 -13.28 4.38
C TRP A 87 15.88 -12.08 4.29
N ASP A 88 15.99 -11.28 3.24
CA ASP A 88 15.24 -10.03 3.09
C ASP A 88 13.86 -10.20 2.43
N GLY A 89 13.40 -11.46 2.29
CA GLY A 89 12.10 -11.80 1.73
C GLY A 89 12.05 -11.85 0.20
N PHE A 90 13.12 -11.47 -0.50
CA PHE A 90 13.18 -11.52 -1.97
C PHE A 90 13.51 -12.93 -2.45
N ASP A 91 12.94 -13.33 -3.59
CA ASP A 91 13.29 -14.59 -4.25
C ASP A 91 14.61 -14.50 -5.01
N ASN A 92 15.03 -15.62 -5.62
CA ASN A 92 16.25 -15.67 -6.42
C ASN A 92 16.21 -14.82 -7.70
N GLN A 93 15.06 -14.25 -8.06
CA GLN A 93 14.95 -13.29 -9.16
C GLN A 93 15.03 -11.83 -8.68
N ASP A 94 15.29 -11.57 -7.39
CA ASP A 94 15.24 -10.24 -6.76
C ASP A 94 13.84 -9.62 -6.78
N CYS A 95 12.81 -10.47 -6.67
CA CYS A 95 11.42 -10.07 -6.56
C CYS A 95 10.85 -10.37 -5.17
N TYR A 96 10.11 -9.42 -4.63
CA TYR A 96 9.30 -9.58 -3.41
C TYR A 96 7.83 -9.45 -3.76
N ASP A 97 6.99 -10.29 -3.16
CA ASP A 97 5.53 -10.22 -3.29
C ASP A 97 4.89 -10.55 -1.95
N SER A 98 4.37 -9.52 -1.28
CA SER A 98 3.76 -9.64 0.05
C SER A 98 2.59 -10.63 0.12
N SER A 99 1.89 -10.87 -1.00
CA SER A 99 0.75 -11.80 -1.07
C SER A 99 1.15 -13.26 -0.89
N ARG A 100 2.43 -13.59 -1.16
CA ARG A 100 3.01 -14.93 -0.92
C ARG A 100 3.20 -15.24 0.57
N PHE A 101 3.08 -14.23 1.43
CA PHE A 101 3.34 -14.33 2.86
C PHE A 101 2.05 -14.21 3.68
N ASN A 102 1.14 -13.32 3.30
CA ASN A 102 -0.03 -13.03 4.13
C ASN A 102 -0.90 -14.27 4.45
N SER A 103 -1.05 -14.55 5.75
CA SER A 103 -1.79 -15.70 6.29
C SER A 103 -1.25 -17.05 5.80
N LYS A 104 0.05 -17.15 5.50
CA LYS A 104 0.72 -18.36 5.04
C LYS A 104 1.61 -18.97 6.10
N VAL A 105 1.71 -20.29 6.08
CA VAL A 105 2.73 -21.05 6.81
C VAL A 105 3.82 -21.43 5.82
N LEU A 106 5.03 -20.95 6.07
CA LEU A 106 6.20 -21.19 5.25
C LEU A 106 7.15 -22.14 5.97
N LYS A 107 8.06 -22.73 5.19
CA LYS A 107 9.07 -23.64 5.69
C LYS A 107 10.46 -23.13 5.35
N ALA A 108 11.29 -22.91 6.36
CA ALA A 108 12.71 -22.70 6.18
C ALA A 108 13.43 -24.04 6.33
N VAL A 109 14.30 -24.36 5.38
CA VAL A 109 15.01 -25.64 5.27
C VAL A 109 16.50 -25.39 5.20
N LEU A 110 17.28 -26.17 5.94
CA LEU A 110 18.72 -26.15 5.89
C LEU A 110 19.21 -27.57 5.53
N ARG A 111 19.93 -27.68 4.41
CA ARG A 111 20.48 -28.93 3.89
C ARG A 111 22.00 -28.92 4.04
N ALA A 112 22.52 -29.90 4.76
CA ALA A 112 23.95 -30.08 5.02
C ALA A 112 24.44 -31.35 4.31
N ILE A 113 25.65 -31.30 3.73
CA ILE A 113 26.34 -32.46 3.15
C ILE A 113 27.70 -32.63 3.84
N TYR A 114 28.01 -33.88 4.20
CA TYR A 114 29.31 -34.30 4.74
C TYR A 114 29.60 -35.75 4.33
N MET A 115 30.72 -36.00 3.65
CA MET A 115 31.16 -37.32 3.18
C MET A 115 30.02 -38.09 2.47
N ASP A 116 29.41 -37.46 1.47
CA ASP A 116 28.27 -37.99 0.68
C ASP A 116 26.98 -38.29 1.48
N LYS A 117 26.93 -37.94 2.77
CA LYS A 117 25.71 -38.03 3.59
C LYS A 117 25.05 -36.67 3.67
N SER A 118 23.73 -36.64 3.51
CA SER A 118 22.94 -35.43 3.68
C SER A 118 22.13 -35.45 4.98
N GLN A 119 22.02 -34.29 5.62
CA GLN A 119 21.08 -34.05 6.71
C GLN A 119 20.23 -32.83 6.35
N THR A 120 18.94 -32.90 6.62
CA THR A 120 18.01 -31.78 6.44
C THR A 120 17.35 -31.46 7.76
N VAL A 121 17.32 -30.18 8.12
CA VAL A 121 16.51 -29.67 9.23
C VAL A 121 15.58 -28.59 8.72
N GLU A 122 14.43 -28.45 9.37
CA GLU A 122 13.41 -27.50 8.98
C GLU A 122 12.80 -26.81 10.19
N THR A 123 12.30 -25.59 9.98
CA THR A 123 11.44 -24.88 10.92
C THR A 123 10.26 -24.29 10.16
N LEU A 124 9.07 -24.38 10.74
CA LEU A 124 7.88 -23.74 10.22
C LEU A 124 7.71 -22.36 10.84
N PHE A 125 7.19 -21.44 10.04
CA PHE A 125 6.83 -20.10 10.52
C PHE A 125 5.60 -19.58 9.78
N ARG A 126 4.75 -18.84 10.48
CA ARG A 126 3.57 -18.19 9.93
C ARG A 126 3.86 -16.73 9.72
N THR A 127 3.27 -16.16 8.68
CA THR A 127 3.26 -14.71 8.49
C THR A 127 1.86 -14.18 8.25
N GLU A 128 1.60 -12.96 8.69
CA GLU A 128 0.34 -12.25 8.47
C GLU A 128 0.57 -10.74 8.40
N TYR A 129 -0.30 -10.02 7.69
CA TYR A 129 -0.25 -8.56 7.73
C TYR A 129 -0.52 -8.04 9.13
N LYS A 130 0.35 -7.13 9.59
CA LYS A 130 0.27 -6.51 10.92
C LYS A 130 -0.59 -5.25 10.92
N GLU A 131 -0.45 -4.40 9.90
CA GLU A 131 -1.04 -3.05 9.91
C GLU A 131 -2.38 -3.02 9.16
N VAL A 132 -2.42 -3.51 7.92
CA VAL A 132 -3.62 -3.47 7.07
C VAL A 132 -3.79 -4.73 6.24
N ARG A 133 -5.03 -5.02 5.84
CA ARG A 133 -5.36 -6.22 5.03
C ARG A 133 -5.79 -5.90 3.60
N TRP A 134 -5.81 -4.62 3.23
CA TRP A 134 -6.34 -4.11 1.97
C TRP A 134 -5.26 -3.72 0.96
N LEU A 135 -3.99 -4.03 1.26
CA LEU A 135 -2.84 -3.63 0.47
C LEU A 135 -1.89 -4.81 0.28
N ASP A 136 -1.51 -5.07 -0.96
CA ASP A 136 -0.35 -5.93 -1.26
C ASP A 136 0.70 -5.10 -1.98
N VAL A 137 1.97 -5.37 -1.68
CA VAL A 137 3.12 -4.76 -2.33
C VAL A 137 3.95 -5.82 -3.04
N LYS A 138 4.35 -5.51 -4.28
CA LYS A 138 5.34 -6.25 -5.05
C LYS A 138 6.50 -5.33 -5.40
N ILE A 139 7.73 -5.84 -5.30
CA ILE A 139 8.94 -5.08 -5.55
C ILE A 139 9.83 -5.91 -6.47
N ASP A 140 10.25 -5.32 -7.58
CA ASP A 140 11.25 -5.86 -8.48
C ASP A 140 12.48 -4.94 -8.42
N ARG A 141 13.56 -5.43 -7.80
CA ARG A 141 14.79 -4.63 -7.64
C ARG A 141 15.58 -4.47 -8.94
N LYS A 142 15.47 -5.42 -9.87
CA LYS A 142 16.16 -5.36 -11.16
C LYS A 142 15.49 -4.33 -12.07
N ALA A 143 14.17 -4.32 -12.11
CA ALA A 143 13.40 -3.35 -12.87
C ALA A 143 13.25 -1.99 -12.18
N LYS A 144 13.72 -1.85 -10.93
CA LYS A 144 13.53 -0.65 -10.09
C LYS A 144 12.06 -0.24 -10.04
N LYS A 145 11.19 -1.22 -9.76
CA LYS A 145 9.74 -1.08 -9.83
C LYS A 145 9.07 -1.56 -8.54
N ILE A 146 8.10 -0.79 -8.06
CA ILE A 146 7.22 -1.16 -6.96
C ILE A 146 5.78 -1.06 -7.46
N GLU A 147 5.00 -2.10 -7.20
CA GLU A 147 3.58 -2.14 -7.49
C GLU A 147 2.81 -2.37 -6.19
N ALA A 148 1.85 -1.50 -5.89
CA ALA A 148 1.00 -1.60 -4.72
C ALA A 148 -0.46 -1.84 -5.16
N LEU A 149 -0.98 -3.03 -4.90
CA LEU A 149 -2.37 -3.38 -5.15
C LEU A 149 -3.24 -2.88 -3.99
N LEU A 150 -4.03 -1.83 -4.24
CA LEU A 150 -4.92 -1.23 -3.25
C LEU A 150 -6.36 -1.70 -3.48
N ARG A 151 -6.91 -2.46 -2.53
CA ARG A 151 -8.29 -2.95 -2.61
C ARG A 151 -9.27 -1.93 -2.05
N THR A 152 -10.22 -1.52 -2.88
CA THR A 152 -11.28 -0.54 -2.59
C THR A 152 -12.66 -1.19 -2.61
N ASN A 153 -13.67 -0.48 -2.10
CA ASN A 153 -15.07 -0.90 -2.13
C ASN A 153 -15.96 0.32 -2.39
N LEU A 154 -15.63 1.06 -3.45
CA LEU A 154 -16.44 2.14 -3.98
C LEU A 154 -17.75 1.54 -4.50
N LYS A 155 -18.88 2.11 -4.05
CA LYS A 155 -20.23 1.62 -4.36
C LYS A 155 -21.06 2.71 -5.00
N ASP A 156 -22.06 2.29 -5.75
CA ASP A 156 -23.05 3.19 -6.31
C ASP A 156 -23.92 3.80 -5.20
N GLY A 157 -23.83 5.12 -5.05
CA GLY A 157 -24.66 5.93 -4.16
C GLY A 157 -25.84 6.58 -4.87
N GLY A 158 -26.04 6.29 -6.16
CA GLY A 158 -27.11 6.81 -6.99
C GLY A 158 -26.88 8.24 -7.47
N THR A 159 -27.98 8.86 -7.88
CA THR A 159 -27.99 10.19 -8.48
C THR A 159 -28.91 11.13 -7.69
N GLU A 160 -28.42 12.34 -7.44
CA GLU A 160 -29.16 13.40 -6.78
C GLU A 160 -29.40 14.59 -7.72
N GLY A 161 -30.62 15.14 -7.64
CA GLY A 161 -31.03 16.34 -8.39
C GLY A 161 -31.61 16.09 -9.78
N LEU A 162 -31.92 14.84 -10.11
CA LEU A 162 -32.65 14.45 -11.31
C LEU A 162 -33.97 13.75 -10.96
N PRO A 163 -35.07 14.00 -11.70
CA PRO A 163 -35.39 15.24 -12.43
C PRO A 163 -35.83 16.37 -11.47
N GLU A 164 -35.96 16.06 -10.18
CA GLU A 164 -36.55 16.87 -9.11
C GLU A 164 -35.54 17.84 -8.45
N GLY A 165 -34.46 18.17 -9.15
CA GLY A 165 -33.49 19.16 -8.69
C GLY A 165 -34.11 20.54 -8.47
N GLN A 166 -33.32 21.45 -7.90
CA GLN A 166 -33.76 22.83 -7.79
C GLN A 166 -33.98 23.41 -9.19
N ARG A 167 -35.10 24.12 -9.37
CA ARG A 167 -35.40 24.81 -10.63
C ARG A 167 -34.28 25.79 -10.93
N VAL A 168 -33.50 25.49 -11.97
CA VAL A 168 -32.51 26.40 -12.53
C VAL A 168 -33.28 27.56 -13.19
N PRO A 169 -33.03 28.82 -12.81
CA PRO A 169 -33.74 29.96 -13.40
C PRO A 169 -33.49 30.07 -14.91
N GLU A 170 -34.51 30.46 -15.68
CA GLU A 170 -34.44 30.57 -17.15
C GLU A 170 -33.34 31.54 -17.61
N ASN A 171 -33.19 32.68 -16.92
CA ASN A 171 -32.13 33.64 -17.22
C ASN A 171 -30.71 33.05 -17.01
N ILE A 172 -30.53 32.08 -16.11
CA ILE A 172 -29.26 31.37 -15.93
C ILE A 172 -29.03 30.40 -17.10
N VAL A 173 -30.08 29.70 -17.51
CA VAL A 173 -30.05 28.79 -18.67
C VAL A 173 -29.66 29.56 -19.93
N GLU A 174 -30.22 30.75 -20.12
CA GLU A 174 -29.89 31.66 -21.23
C GLU A 174 -28.42 32.11 -21.20
N ILE A 175 -27.88 32.49 -20.02
CA ILE A 175 -26.48 32.91 -19.86
C ILE A 175 -25.50 31.82 -20.28
N HIS A 176 -25.77 30.57 -19.91
CA HIS A 176 -24.87 29.45 -20.18
C HIS A 176 -25.16 28.72 -21.51
N GLY A 177 -26.32 28.96 -22.13
CA GLY A 177 -26.73 28.35 -23.39
C GLY A 177 -26.91 26.83 -23.33
N LYS A 178 -27.11 26.26 -22.13
CA LYS A 178 -27.25 24.81 -21.90
C LYS A 178 -28.46 24.53 -21.02
N GLY A 179 -29.30 23.60 -21.42
CA GLY A 179 -30.42 23.15 -20.58
C GLY A 179 -29.94 22.45 -19.30
N PRO A 180 -30.74 22.46 -18.22
CA PRO A 180 -30.49 21.61 -17.06
C PRO A 180 -30.47 20.13 -17.46
N LEU A 181 -29.64 19.35 -16.79
CA LEU A 181 -29.56 17.92 -17.05
C LEU A 181 -30.84 17.24 -16.55
N ASP A 182 -31.40 16.36 -17.37
CA ASP A 182 -32.58 15.52 -17.08
C ASP A 182 -32.19 14.06 -16.79
N GLN A 183 -30.99 13.66 -17.22
CA GLN A 183 -30.37 12.37 -16.96
C GLN A 183 -28.89 12.54 -16.60
N ALA A 184 -28.33 11.54 -15.92
CA ALA A 184 -26.92 11.55 -15.56
C ALA A 184 -26.06 11.40 -16.83
N THR A 185 -25.06 12.27 -16.97
CA THR A 185 -24.09 12.22 -18.10
C THR A 185 -23.07 11.09 -17.95
N LYS A 186 -22.97 10.52 -16.75
CA LYS A 186 -22.05 9.44 -16.39
C LYS A 186 -22.76 8.39 -15.57
N ASN A 187 -22.52 7.13 -15.90
CA ASN A 187 -22.98 6.01 -15.08
C ASN A 187 -21.96 5.63 -14.00
N PHE A 188 -22.36 4.79 -13.05
CA PHE A 188 -21.49 4.36 -11.95
C PHE A 188 -20.20 3.69 -12.44
N GLY A 189 -20.23 2.90 -13.51
CA GLY A 189 -19.03 2.25 -14.06
C GLY A 189 -18.00 3.25 -14.55
N GLU A 190 -18.44 4.27 -15.30
CA GLU A 190 -17.54 5.35 -15.76
C GLU A 190 -16.94 6.14 -14.58
N LEU A 191 -17.73 6.39 -13.54
CA LEU A 191 -17.24 7.08 -12.35
C LEU A 191 -16.32 6.20 -11.50
N LEU A 192 -16.59 4.89 -11.42
CA LEU A 192 -15.72 3.95 -10.75
C LEU A 192 -14.35 3.92 -11.43
N ASP A 193 -14.32 3.73 -12.76
CA ASP A 193 -13.09 3.71 -13.54
C ASP A 193 -12.31 5.02 -13.36
N ALA A 194 -13.00 6.17 -13.40
CA ALA A 194 -12.37 7.46 -13.14
C ALA A 194 -11.76 7.55 -11.73
N ALA A 195 -12.48 7.11 -10.69
CA ALA A 195 -11.94 7.12 -9.33
C ALA A 195 -10.67 6.26 -9.21
N LEU A 196 -10.66 5.08 -9.83
CA LEU A 196 -9.50 4.19 -9.87
C LEU A 196 -8.34 4.79 -10.69
N GLU A 197 -8.62 5.43 -11.83
CA GLU A 197 -7.60 6.16 -12.60
C GLU A 197 -6.99 7.32 -11.81
N GLY A 198 -7.82 8.10 -11.11
CA GLY A 198 -7.38 9.19 -10.25
C GLY A 198 -6.47 8.71 -9.13
N LEU A 199 -6.83 7.60 -8.48
CA LEU A 199 -5.97 6.93 -7.50
C LEU A 199 -4.62 6.53 -8.10
N ALA A 200 -4.63 5.80 -9.21
CA ALA A 200 -3.40 5.35 -9.87
C ALA A 200 -2.49 6.52 -10.26
N TYR A 201 -3.07 7.62 -10.72
CA TYR A 201 -2.35 8.82 -11.13
C TYR A 201 -1.76 9.58 -9.94
N HIS A 202 -2.58 9.98 -8.97
CA HIS A 202 -2.13 10.88 -7.90
C HIS A 202 -1.36 10.17 -6.78
N TRP A 203 -1.44 8.85 -6.67
CA TRP A 203 -0.62 8.06 -5.73
C TRP A 203 0.52 7.30 -6.43
N GLY A 204 0.59 7.36 -7.75
CA GLY A 204 1.71 6.85 -8.53
C GLY A 204 2.86 7.85 -8.58
N ARG A 205 4.10 7.34 -8.53
CA ARG A 205 5.32 8.11 -8.80
C ARG A 205 6.12 7.39 -9.87
N ASN A 206 5.86 7.71 -11.12
CA ASN A 206 6.41 6.98 -12.26
C ASN A 206 6.53 7.89 -13.49
N ALA A 207 7.08 7.34 -14.57
CA ALA A 207 7.38 8.09 -15.79
C ALA A 207 6.19 8.87 -16.38
N HIS A 208 4.95 8.45 -16.13
CA HIS A 208 3.73 9.08 -16.65
C HIS A 208 3.31 10.35 -15.90
N HIS A 209 3.70 10.52 -14.63
CA HIS A 209 3.36 11.71 -13.87
C HIS A 209 4.35 12.84 -14.17
N PRO A 210 3.94 14.09 -14.45
CA PRO A 210 4.85 15.13 -14.95
C PRO A 210 6.00 15.48 -14.00
N GLU A 211 5.74 15.51 -12.67
CA GLU A 211 6.71 15.90 -11.65
C GLU A 211 7.26 14.70 -10.86
N ALA A 212 6.40 13.95 -10.16
CA ALA A 212 6.77 12.77 -9.37
C ALA A 212 7.11 11.52 -10.21
N LYS A 213 8.39 11.35 -10.55
CA LYS A 213 8.87 10.24 -11.41
C LYS A 213 9.25 8.97 -10.66
N ASN A 214 9.54 9.05 -9.37
CA ASN A 214 10.03 7.94 -8.55
C ASN A 214 9.81 8.22 -7.05
N ILE A 215 10.02 7.19 -6.24
CA ILE A 215 10.40 7.33 -4.83
C ILE A 215 11.92 7.14 -4.70
N VAL A 216 12.54 7.85 -3.78
CA VAL A 216 13.94 7.65 -3.39
C VAL A 216 14.02 7.00 -2.02
N LEU A 217 14.80 5.92 -1.91
CA LEU A 217 15.06 5.24 -0.65
C LEU A 217 16.23 5.90 0.11
N ASP A 218 16.37 5.63 1.41
CA ASP A 218 17.44 6.20 2.24
C ASP A 218 18.87 5.87 1.74
N ASN A 219 19.02 4.77 1.00
CA ASN A 219 20.29 4.39 0.36
C ASN A 219 20.57 5.14 -0.96
N GLY A 220 19.68 6.06 -1.36
CA GLY A 220 19.77 6.84 -2.59
C GLY A 220 19.23 6.14 -3.84
N GLU A 221 18.76 4.90 -3.75
CA GLU A 221 18.19 4.20 -4.89
C GLU A 221 16.78 4.72 -5.22
N ALA A 222 16.52 4.92 -6.51
CA ALA A 222 15.23 5.39 -7.01
C ALA A 222 14.41 4.24 -7.61
N TYR A 223 13.11 4.21 -7.29
CA TYR A 223 12.15 3.22 -7.77
C TYR A 223 10.93 3.91 -8.38
N GLN A 224 10.44 3.40 -9.51
CA GLN A 224 9.11 3.79 -9.99
C GLN A 224 8.04 3.09 -9.15
N PHE A 225 7.09 3.86 -8.66
CA PHE A 225 5.96 3.37 -7.87
C PHE A 225 4.66 3.44 -8.67
N PHE A 226 3.96 2.32 -8.72
CA PHE A 226 2.67 2.17 -9.38
C PHE A 226 1.62 1.76 -8.36
N LEU A 227 0.66 2.65 -8.08
CA LEU A 227 -0.55 2.24 -7.38
C LEU A 227 -1.49 1.56 -8.38
N LYS A 228 -1.90 0.33 -8.06
CA LYS A 228 -2.88 -0.45 -8.80
C LYS A 228 -4.14 -0.57 -7.94
N PRO A 229 -5.08 0.37 -8.05
CA PRO A 229 -6.33 0.26 -7.32
C PRO A 229 -7.21 -0.80 -7.98
N ASP A 230 -7.86 -1.59 -7.14
CA ASP A 230 -8.81 -2.64 -7.53
C ASP A 230 -10.08 -2.47 -6.70
N ASN A 231 -11.24 -2.60 -7.33
CA ASN A 231 -12.53 -2.53 -6.65
C ASN A 231 -13.21 -3.91 -6.56
N GLN A 232 -12.43 -4.98 -6.78
CA GLN A 232 -12.89 -6.36 -6.70
C GLN A 232 -12.22 -7.05 -5.50
N GLY A 233 -13.03 -7.63 -4.60
CA GLY A 233 -12.51 -8.51 -3.55
C GLY A 233 -12.93 -8.17 -2.13
N ALA A 234 -12.46 -9.00 -1.20
CA ALA A 234 -12.65 -8.84 0.23
C ALA A 234 -11.48 -8.07 0.85
N LYS A 235 -11.63 -7.65 2.12
CA LYS A 235 -10.60 -6.92 2.88
C LYS A 235 -10.19 -5.62 2.16
N THR A 236 -11.12 -4.67 2.10
CA THR A 236 -10.97 -3.41 1.36
C THR A 236 -10.68 -2.26 2.31
N VAL A 237 -10.01 -1.21 1.79
CA VAL A 237 -9.91 0.07 2.49
C VAL A 237 -11.33 0.64 2.63
N LYS A 238 -11.58 1.40 3.69
CA LYS A 238 -12.89 2.03 3.85
C LYS A 238 -13.09 3.04 2.73
N SER A 239 -14.06 2.78 1.86
CA SER A 239 -14.31 3.58 0.66
C SER A 239 -15.63 4.34 0.77
N PRO A 240 -15.73 5.54 0.18
CA PRO A 240 -16.98 6.27 0.05
C PRO A 240 -17.93 5.65 -0.99
N VAL A 241 -19.20 5.98 -0.88
CA VAL A 241 -20.17 5.76 -1.97
C VAL A 241 -20.04 6.87 -3.00
N ILE A 242 -20.10 6.54 -4.28
CA ILE A 242 -20.04 7.48 -5.40
C ILE A 242 -21.45 7.98 -5.67
N THR A 243 -21.68 9.28 -5.55
CA THR A 243 -22.98 9.91 -5.81
C THR A 243 -22.86 10.92 -6.94
N TYR A 244 -23.63 10.73 -8.01
CA TYR A 244 -23.76 11.73 -9.08
C TYR A 244 -24.63 12.87 -8.56
N ARG A 245 -24.24 14.13 -8.80
CA ARG A 245 -24.96 15.29 -8.31
C ARG A 245 -25.03 16.41 -9.33
N THR A 246 -26.24 16.87 -9.59
CA THR A 246 -26.54 17.99 -10.48
C THR A 246 -27.78 18.76 -10.02
N ASN A 247 -28.07 19.91 -10.64
CA ASN A 247 -29.21 20.80 -10.38
C ASN A 247 -29.45 21.13 -8.90
N LEU A 248 -28.40 21.09 -8.08
CA LEU A 248 -28.46 21.27 -6.63
C LEU A 248 -27.21 22.01 -6.16
N SER A 249 -27.15 22.38 -4.89
CA SER A 249 -25.87 22.82 -4.33
C SER A 249 -24.84 21.70 -4.42
N PRO A 250 -23.56 22.02 -4.74
CA PRO A 250 -22.53 21.01 -4.91
C PRO A 250 -22.37 20.18 -3.63
N GLY A 251 -22.18 18.88 -3.81
CA GLY A 251 -21.89 17.96 -2.71
C GLY A 251 -20.42 18.06 -2.30
N ARG A 252 -20.18 18.07 -0.98
CA ARG A 252 -18.83 18.00 -0.42
C ARG A 252 -18.45 16.55 -0.18
N SER A 253 -17.48 16.07 -0.95
CA SER A 253 -16.87 14.76 -0.74
C SER A 253 -16.20 14.68 0.62
N ARG A 254 -16.18 13.47 1.18
CA ARG A 254 -15.63 13.18 2.49
C ARG A 254 -15.43 11.69 2.66
N ASN A 255 -14.34 11.30 3.30
CA ASN A 255 -14.10 9.96 3.81
C ASN A 255 -13.84 10.01 5.33
N TRP A 256 -14.91 10.30 6.07
CA TRP A 256 -14.90 10.37 7.53
C TRP A 256 -15.59 9.14 8.13
N GLU A 257 -15.22 8.76 9.34
CA GLU A 257 -15.70 7.55 10.02
C GLU A 257 -17.22 7.48 10.10
N MET A 258 -17.86 8.64 10.30
CA MET A 258 -19.30 8.81 10.39
C MET A 258 -19.99 9.14 9.06
N SER A 259 -19.24 9.41 7.98
CA SER A 259 -19.83 9.75 6.68
C SER A 259 -18.81 9.61 5.55
N ARG A 260 -19.11 8.76 4.56
CA ARG A 260 -18.24 8.50 3.41
C ARG A 260 -18.98 8.65 2.10
N ILE A 261 -18.82 9.78 1.43
CA ILE A 261 -19.48 10.09 0.16
C ILE A 261 -18.48 10.77 -0.75
N LEU A 262 -18.44 10.36 -2.01
CA LEU A 262 -17.63 10.92 -3.07
C LEU A 262 -18.58 11.45 -4.14
N TYR A 263 -18.69 12.77 -4.25
CA TYR A 263 -19.60 13.40 -5.20
C TYR A 263 -18.93 13.62 -6.55
N TYR A 264 -19.60 13.18 -7.61
CA TYR A 264 -19.38 13.69 -8.96
C TYR A 264 -20.33 14.86 -9.20
N ASN A 265 -19.83 16.08 -9.10
CA ASN A 265 -20.62 17.29 -9.29
C ASN A 265 -20.54 17.75 -10.75
N ALA A 266 -21.65 17.73 -11.48
CA ALA A 266 -21.70 18.10 -12.89
C ALA A 266 -22.98 18.86 -13.26
N GLY A 267 -22.97 19.56 -14.40
CA GLY A 267 -24.10 20.37 -14.85
C GLY A 267 -24.31 21.60 -13.98
N TYR A 268 -25.56 22.00 -13.75
CA TYR A 268 -25.85 23.18 -12.93
C TYR A 268 -25.66 22.92 -11.44
N LEU A 269 -24.84 23.74 -10.80
CA LEU A 269 -24.57 23.68 -9.37
C LEU A 269 -24.88 25.03 -8.71
N LYS A 270 -25.67 24.99 -7.63
CA LYS A 270 -26.10 26.21 -6.92
C LYS A 270 -25.18 26.54 -5.76
N PHE A 271 -24.40 27.60 -5.92
CA PHE A 271 -23.64 28.22 -4.84
C PHE A 271 -24.49 29.31 -4.16
N PRO A 272 -24.12 29.79 -2.96
CA PRO A 272 -24.97 30.70 -2.17
C PRO A 272 -25.46 31.96 -2.89
N ARG A 273 -24.73 32.44 -3.91
CA ARG A 273 -25.04 33.69 -4.64
C ARG A 273 -25.26 33.53 -6.14
N GLN A 274 -24.96 32.36 -6.71
CA GLN A 274 -25.01 32.17 -8.16
C GLN A 274 -25.06 30.69 -8.53
N TRP A 275 -25.50 30.45 -9.76
CA TRP A 275 -25.41 29.16 -10.42
C TRP A 275 -24.18 29.11 -11.29
N TYR A 276 -23.55 27.94 -11.36
CA TYR A 276 -22.49 27.66 -12.30
C TYR A 276 -22.84 26.41 -13.09
N TYR A 277 -22.38 26.35 -14.34
CA TYR A 277 -22.43 25.14 -15.14
C TYR A 277 -21.06 24.47 -15.13
N GLU A 278 -20.95 23.31 -14.49
CA GLU A 278 -19.75 22.47 -14.52
C GLU A 278 -19.82 21.53 -15.73
N ASN A 279 -18.82 21.60 -16.60
CA ASN A 279 -18.76 20.71 -17.76
C ASN A 279 -18.18 19.35 -17.37
N ASP A 280 -18.49 18.30 -18.13
CA ASP A 280 -18.07 16.94 -17.80
C ASP A 280 -16.55 16.77 -17.78
N ASP A 281 -15.79 17.45 -18.65
CA ASP A 281 -14.32 17.31 -18.69
C ASP A 281 -13.69 17.82 -17.39
N LYS A 282 -14.12 18.98 -16.91
CA LYS A 282 -13.66 19.56 -15.66
C LYS A 282 -14.20 18.81 -14.45
N ALA A 283 -15.49 18.45 -14.44
CA ALA A 283 -16.08 17.61 -13.40
C ALA A 283 -15.33 16.29 -13.24
N MET A 284 -14.96 15.66 -14.35
CA MET A 284 -14.21 14.42 -14.37
C MET A 284 -12.80 14.60 -13.80
N LEU A 285 -12.09 15.65 -14.21
CA LEU A 285 -10.76 15.95 -13.69
C LEU A 285 -10.79 16.21 -12.17
N ASP A 286 -11.73 17.03 -11.70
CA ASP A 286 -11.92 17.33 -10.28
C ASP A 286 -12.32 16.08 -9.48
N PHE A 287 -13.16 15.23 -10.05
CA PHE A 287 -13.60 13.98 -9.45
C PHE A 287 -12.45 12.98 -9.26
N LYS A 288 -11.60 12.79 -10.29
CA LYS A 288 -10.41 11.93 -10.20
C LYS A 288 -9.46 12.36 -9.08
N HIS A 289 -9.20 13.67 -9.00
CA HIS A 289 -8.40 14.26 -7.94
C HIS A 289 -9.03 14.05 -6.56
N THR A 290 -10.32 14.33 -6.44
CA THR A 290 -11.05 14.21 -5.17
C THR A 290 -11.11 12.75 -4.71
N ALA A 291 -11.35 11.80 -5.61
CA ALA A 291 -11.34 10.37 -5.27
C ALA A 291 -10.01 9.94 -4.63
N ALA A 292 -8.89 10.38 -5.22
CA ALA A 292 -7.56 10.09 -4.71
C ALA A 292 -7.30 10.74 -3.34
N HIS A 293 -7.77 11.98 -3.14
CA HIS A 293 -7.69 12.68 -1.87
C HIS A 293 -8.48 11.98 -0.76
N GLU A 294 -9.73 11.60 -1.04
CA GLU A 294 -10.63 11.01 -0.05
C GLU A 294 -10.19 9.63 0.40
N ILE A 295 -9.73 8.78 -0.51
CA ILE A 295 -9.11 7.50 -0.13
C ILE A 295 -7.78 7.71 0.57
N GLY A 296 -7.04 8.75 0.17
CA GLY A 296 -5.79 9.17 0.80
C GLY A 296 -5.90 9.37 2.31
N HIS A 297 -7.05 9.85 2.80
CA HIS A 297 -7.28 9.95 4.23
C HIS A 297 -7.19 8.61 4.97
N GLU A 298 -7.68 7.50 4.42
CA GLU A 298 -7.61 6.20 5.08
C GLU A 298 -6.20 5.60 5.03
N ILE A 299 -5.43 5.90 3.97
CA ILE A 299 -4.00 5.58 3.88
C ILE A 299 -3.23 6.35 4.97
N LEU A 300 -3.42 7.66 5.06
CA LEU A 300 -2.73 8.50 6.05
C LEU A 300 -3.17 8.16 7.47
N LEU A 301 -4.42 7.73 7.66
CA LEU A 301 -4.95 7.30 8.95
C LEU A 301 -4.23 6.03 9.42
N ALA A 302 -4.07 5.04 8.53
CA ALA A 302 -3.36 3.81 8.84
C ALA A 302 -1.87 4.05 9.11
N TYR A 303 -1.23 4.95 8.35
CA TYR A 303 0.21 5.20 8.46
C TYR A 303 0.58 6.17 9.60
N GLY A 304 -0.08 7.33 9.67
CA GLY A 304 0.27 8.43 10.58
C GLY A 304 -0.81 8.79 11.60
N GLY A 305 -1.94 8.09 11.61
CA GLY A 305 -3.03 8.30 12.56
C GLY A 305 -3.96 9.47 12.23
N HIS A 306 -4.95 9.67 13.11
CA HIS A 306 -6.04 10.65 12.89
C HIS A 306 -5.55 12.07 12.68
N VAL A 307 -4.59 12.54 13.49
CA VAL A 307 -4.10 13.92 13.38
C VAL A 307 -3.48 14.12 12.02
N TYR A 308 -2.58 13.24 11.58
CA TYR A 308 -1.91 13.37 10.28
C TYR A 308 -2.90 13.36 9.11
N SER A 309 -3.84 12.42 9.12
CA SER A 309 -4.87 12.29 8.09
C SER A 309 -5.84 13.47 8.06
N LYS A 310 -6.44 13.82 9.20
CA LYS A 310 -7.61 14.69 9.25
C LYS A 310 -7.27 16.18 9.35
N SER A 311 -6.06 16.51 9.80
CA SER A 311 -5.55 17.88 9.75
C SER A 311 -4.87 18.20 8.41
N HIS A 312 -4.93 17.32 7.41
CA HIS A 312 -4.23 17.50 6.13
C HIS A 312 -2.74 17.76 6.38
N LYS A 313 -2.09 16.89 7.16
CA LYS A 313 -0.68 17.04 7.58
C LYS A 313 -0.39 18.32 8.36
N GLY A 314 -1.36 18.81 9.13
CA GLY A 314 -1.28 20.05 9.90
C GLY A 314 -1.60 21.32 9.10
N SER A 315 -1.89 21.20 7.79
CA SER A 315 -2.26 22.35 6.95
C SER A 315 -3.70 22.83 7.15
N SER A 316 -4.48 22.14 7.98
CA SER A 316 -5.85 22.54 8.30
C SER A 316 -6.26 22.13 9.71
N THR A 317 -7.33 22.75 10.18
CA THR A 317 -8.04 22.30 11.38
C THR A 317 -8.67 20.92 11.14
N ILE A 318 -8.69 20.07 12.18
CA ILE A 318 -9.22 18.70 12.05
C ILE A 318 -10.72 18.67 11.71
N VAL A 319 -11.50 19.57 12.33
CA VAL A 319 -12.98 19.51 12.28
C VAL A 319 -13.54 20.40 11.18
N THR A 320 -13.12 21.66 11.10
CA THR A 320 -13.65 22.58 10.08
C THR A 320 -12.92 22.41 8.75
N GLN A 321 -11.77 21.73 8.74
CA GLN A 321 -10.86 21.61 7.59
C GLN A 321 -10.53 22.98 6.98
N SER A 322 -10.59 24.03 7.79
CA SER A 322 -10.14 25.36 7.41
C SER A 322 -8.61 25.33 7.31
N PRO A 323 -8.03 25.81 6.20
CA PRO A 323 -6.58 25.92 6.07
C PRO A 323 -5.95 26.70 7.24
N LEU A 324 -4.79 26.25 7.71
CA LEU A 324 -4.02 26.84 8.79
C LEU A 324 -2.66 27.30 8.29
N GLY A 325 -2.16 28.44 8.76
CA GLY A 325 -0.78 28.88 8.52
C GLY A 325 -0.50 29.33 7.08
N ASN A 326 0.75 29.10 6.63
CA ASN A 326 1.34 29.60 5.38
C ASN A 326 1.61 28.48 4.35
N PHE A 327 0.69 27.54 4.17
CA PHE A 327 0.82 26.54 3.10
C PHE A 327 0.43 27.15 1.76
N LEU A 328 1.40 27.71 1.06
CA LEU A 328 1.21 28.37 -0.24
C LEU A 328 1.39 27.39 -1.39
N TYR A 329 0.65 27.59 -2.48
CA TYR A 329 0.81 26.79 -3.69
C TYR A 329 2.25 26.91 -4.23
N PRO A 330 2.93 25.78 -4.49
CA PRO A 330 4.28 25.83 -5.04
C PRO A 330 4.23 26.26 -6.51
N GLY A 331 5.07 27.23 -6.87
CA GLY A 331 5.11 27.76 -8.24
C GLY A 331 5.65 26.77 -9.30
N LYS A 332 6.40 25.73 -8.88
CA LYS A 332 6.95 24.65 -9.72
C LYS A 332 7.06 23.36 -8.90
N GLY A 333 7.20 22.21 -9.59
CA GLY A 333 7.36 20.91 -8.94
C GLY A 333 6.05 20.33 -8.42
N GLU A 334 6.13 19.34 -7.54
CA GLU A 334 4.96 18.64 -7.01
C GLU A 334 4.05 19.55 -6.18
N ILE A 335 2.75 19.26 -6.21
CA ILE A 335 1.75 19.80 -5.29
C ILE A 335 1.28 18.63 -4.43
N ASP A 336 1.33 18.76 -3.11
CA ASP A 336 0.95 17.67 -2.22
C ASP A 336 -0.57 17.50 -2.22
N LEU A 337 -1.04 16.35 -2.72
CA LEU A 337 -2.45 15.98 -2.81
C LEU A 337 -3.19 16.14 -1.47
N MET A 338 -2.50 15.93 -0.35
CA MET A 338 -3.11 15.85 0.98
C MET A 338 -2.97 17.14 1.79
N ILE A 339 -2.46 18.23 1.21
CA ILE A 339 -2.33 19.55 1.85
C ILE A 339 -3.46 20.47 1.40
N TYR A 340 -3.99 21.23 2.35
CA TYR A 340 -4.88 22.35 2.07
C TYR A 340 -4.06 23.63 2.00
N TYR A 341 -4.01 24.19 0.80
CA TYR A 341 -3.27 25.42 0.52
C TYR A 341 -4.15 26.65 0.73
N VAL A 342 -3.55 27.74 1.20
CA VAL A 342 -4.24 29.03 1.36
C VAL A 342 -4.22 29.80 0.04
N GLU A 343 -5.35 30.43 -0.29
CA GLU A 343 -5.41 31.38 -1.39
C GLU A 343 -4.57 32.62 -1.05
N ASN A 344 -3.67 32.98 -1.96
CA ASN A 344 -2.79 34.12 -1.79
C ASN A 344 -2.58 34.80 -3.15
N PRO A 345 -2.77 36.12 -3.29
CA PRO A 345 -2.60 36.81 -4.58
C PRO A 345 -1.21 36.67 -5.19
N GLN A 346 -0.16 36.52 -4.38
CA GLN A 346 1.22 36.31 -4.83
C GLN A 346 1.50 34.84 -5.19
N TYR A 347 0.67 33.91 -4.72
CA TYR A 347 0.75 32.47 -5.01
C TYR A 347 -0.62 31.95 -5.43
N PRO A 348 -1.11 32.37 -6.61
CA PRO A 348 -2.45 32.04 -7.07
C PRO A 348 -2.60 30.55 -7.29
N TYR A 349 -3.85 30.08 -7.26
CA TYR A 349 -4.20 28.70 -7.60
C TYR A 349 -3.63 28.34 -8.99
N PRO A 350 -2.75 27.33 -9.08
CA PRO A 350 -2.08 27.02 -10.34
C PRO A 350 -3.06 26.39 -11.33
N SER A 351 -3.02 26.81 -12.59
CA SER A 351 -3.89 26.25 -13.64
C SER A 351 -3.63 24.76 -13.92
N ASP A 352 -2.44 24.28 -13.57
CA ASP A 352 -2.02 22.88 -13.65
C ASP A 352 -2.08 22.15 -12.29
N TYR A 353 -2.84 22.69 -11.31
CA TYR A 353 -2.97 22.15 -9.96
C TYR A 353 -3.19 20.63 -9.96
N ILE A 354 -4.24 20.15 -10.63
CA ILE A 354 -4.58 18.72 -10.63
C ILE A 354 -3.47 17.90 -11.31
N LYS A 355 -2.90 18.42 -12.40
CA LYS A 355 -1.83 17.75 -13.15
C LYS A 355 -0.53 17.59 -12.34
N ARG A 356 -0.26 18.48 -11.39
CA ARG A 356 0.92 18.43 -10.52
C ARG A 356 0.65 17.85 -9.14
N SER A 357 -0.62 17.65 -8.80
CA SER A 357 -1.05 17.11 -7.52
C SER A 357 -0.71 15.64 -7.41
N VAL A 358 0.01 15.27 -6.36
CA VAL A 358 0.49 13.93 -6.11
C VAL A 358 0.67 13.73 -4.60
N ALA A 359 0.40 12.53 -4.08
CA ALA A 359 0.70 12.18 -2.70
C ALA A 359 2.18 12.45 -2.40
N ALA A 360 2.57 12.80 -1.16
CA ALA A 360 3.98 13.05 -0.86
C ALA A 360 4.79 11.75 -0.88
N GLU A 361 6.11 11.83 -1.15
CA GLU A 361 6.98 10.65 -1.21
C GLU A 361 6.93 9.83 0.08
N LYS A 362 6.91 10.52 1.22
CA LYS A 362 6.74 9.92 2.55
C LYS A 362 5.45 9.09 2.66
N ASP A 363 4.35 9.54 2.09
CA ASP A 363 3.07 8.79 2.17
C ASP A 363 3.07 7.57 1.26
N VAL A 364 3.70 7.70 0.08
CA VAL A 364 3.87 6.58 -0.85
C VAL A 364 4.79 5.51 -0.26
N LEU A 365 5.88 5.91 0.41
CA LEU A 365 6.70 5.00 1.23
C LEU A 365 5.89 4.37 2.37
N GLY A 366 4.96 5.14 2.96
CA GLY A 366 3.99 4.64 3.93
C GLY A 366 3.15 3.46 3.43
N LEU A 367 2.79 3.40 2.14
CA LEU A 367 2.12 2.23 1.57
C LEU A 367 3.02 0.98 1.60
N VAL A 368 4.32 1.13 1.32
CA VAL A 368 5.27 0.01 1.43
C VAL A 368 5.37 -0.45 2.88
N TRP A 369 5.46 0.49 3.83
CA TRP A 369 5.48 0.18 5.26
C TRP A 369 4.20 -0.51 5.73
N LEU A 370 3.02 -0.09 5.24
CA LEU A 370 1.73 -0.70 5.61
C LEU A 370 1.62 -2.18 5.22
N SER A 371 2.44 -2.68 4.30
CA SER A 371 2.55 -4.12 3.98
C SER A 371 3.29 -4.94 5.05
N LYS A 372 3.68 -4.32 6.17
CA LYS A 372 4.39 -4.92 7.31
C LYS A 372 3.78 -6.25 7.73
N LEU A 373 4.65 -7.24 7.89
CA LEU A 373 4.31 -8.58 8.33
C LEU A 373 4.62 -8.75 9.81
N ARG A 374 3.77 -9.49 10.51
CA ARG A 374 4.12 -10.23 11.72
C ARG A 374 4.55 -11.63 11.31
N ILE A 375 5.54 -12.17 12.02
CA ILE A 375 6.12 -13.49 11.83
C ILE A 375 6.01 -14.24 13.16
N GLU A 376 5.59 -15.49 13.13
CA GLU A 376 5.44 -16.33 14.32
C GLU A 376 6.03 -17.70 14.04
N ALA A 377 6.71 -18.29 15.03
CA ALA A 377 7.12 -19.69 14.91
C ALA A 377 5.88 -20.58 15.02
N VAL A 378 5.85 -21.68 14.27
CA VAL A 378 4.75 -22.65 14.36
C VAL A 378 5.29 -23.92 14.97
N ASP A 379 4.73 -24.32 16.11
CA ASP A 379 5.00 -25.63 16.68
C ASP A 379 4.31 -26.71 15.84
N ALA A 380 5.00 -27.82 15.58
CA ALA A 380 4.52 -28.89 14.70
C ALA A 380 3.12 -29.45 15.08
N MET A 381 2.67 -29.26 16.33
CA MET A 381 1.36 -29.70 16.83
C MET A 381 0.17 -28.81 16.43
N GLU A 382 0.37 -27.57 16.00
CA GLU A 382 -0.73 -26.65 15.63
C GLU A 382 -1.21 -26.79 14.17
N THR A 383 -0.59 -27.66 13.38
CA THR A 383 -0.91 -27.83 11.95
C THR A 383 -2.25 -28.54 11.68
N GLN A 384 -3.01 -28.94 12.72
CA GLN A 384 -4.25 -29.72 12.59
C GLN A 384 -5.56 -28.93 12.74
N THR A 385 -5.53 -27.61 12.90
CA THR A 385 -6.78 -26.83 13.01
C THR A 385 -6.93 -25.84 11.86
N PRO A 386 -7.84 -26.07 10.90
CA PRO A 386 -8.26 -25.02 10.00
C PRO A 386 -9.10 -24.05 10.81
N PHE A 387 -8.60 -22.83 11.02
CA PHE A 387 -9.38 -21.75 11.59
C PHE A 387 -10.24 -21.12 10.48
N VAL A 388 -11.55 -21.09 10.74
CA VAL A 388 -12.65 -20.60 9.89
C VAL A 388 -12.55 -19.10 9.63
#